data_AF-A0A9P9TBH6-F1
#
_entry.id   AF-A0A9P9TBH6-F1
#
_cell.length_a   1.000
_cell.length_b   1.000
_cell.length_c   1.000
_cell.angle_alpha   90.00
_cell.angle_beta   90.00
_cell.angle_gamma   90.00
#
_symmetry.space_group_name_H-M   'P 1'
#
loop_
_entity.id
_entity.type
_entity.pdbx_description
1 polymer ?
#
loop_
_entity_poly.entity_id
_entity_poly.type
_entity_poly.pdbx_seq_one_letter_code
_entity_poly.pdbx_strand_id
1 'polypeptide(L)'
;MDDAHLSLNLIPHIEGGYFAELDRNPLLIPNPFPTHALCTTRTAPTPLSGSNDVRNASTSIYYLLTPASPLGCLHRNLGRTVHTLIQGRGRYVIIHADEQREGPSKRVESFVVGLDADKGERSVWVVEGGKYKASFLLPWDGEERLLISETVVPGFEYADHDFLTMEGFAELVSEEQRGELEWLIRKA
;
A
#
# COMPACT_ATOMS: atom_id res chain seq x y z
N MET A 1 -14.52 -9.83 -17.94
CA MET A 1 -13.06 -9.80 -17.69
C MET A 1 -12.52 -8.74 -18.60
N ASP A 2 -12.12 -7.60 -18.06
CA ASP A 2 -11.63 -6.48 -18.88
C ASP A 2 -10.30 -6.83 -19.56
N ASP A 3 -10.13 -6.42 -20.82
CA ASP A 3 -8.96 -6.67 -21.68
C ASP A 3 -7.63 -6.19 -21.08
N ALA A 4 -7.68 -5.30 -20.10
CA ALA A 4 -6.51 -4.80 -19.38
C ALA A 4 -5.79 -5.87 -18.53
N HIS A 5 -6.52 -6.86 -18.00
CA HIS A 5 -5.91 -7.94 -17.21
C HIS A 5 -4.96 -8.81 -18.03
N LEU A 6 -5.30 -9.04 -19.30
CA LEU A 6 -4.57 -9.92 -20.21
C LEU A 6 -3.30 -9.25 -20.79
N SER A 7 -3.32 -7.94 -21.01
CA SER A 7 -2.19 -7.22 -21.62
C SER A 7 -1.07 -6.89 -20.63
N LEU A 8 -1.40 -6.72 -19.34
CA LEU A 8 -0.44 -6.34 -18.30
C LEU A 8 0.02 -7.50 -17.41
N ASN A 9 -0.40 -8.75 -17.71
CA ASN A 9 -0.06 -9.96 -16.94
C ASN A 9 -0.37 -9.83 -15.43
N LEU A 10 -1.49 -9.20 -15.09
CA LEU A 10 -1.85 -8.93 -13.70
C LEU A 10 -2.39 -10.20 -13.02
N ILE A 11 -1.96 -10.43 -11.78
CA ILE A 11 -2.46 -11.49 -10.90
C ILE A 11 -3.13 -10.88 -9.65
N PRO A 12 -4.03 -11.59 -8.95
CA PRO A 12 -4.61 -11.09 -7.71
C PRO A 12 -3.53 -10.73 -6.68
N HIS A 13 -3.68 -9.58 -6.01
CA HIS A 13 -2.76 -9.14 -4.95
C HIS A 13 -3.28 -9.56 -3.57
N ILE A 14 -2.36 -9.83 -2.63
CA ILE A 14 -2.73 -10.28 -1.28
C ILE A 14 -3.47 -9.21 -0.46
N GLU A 15 -3.32 -7.94 -0.85
CA GLU A 15 -4.01 -6.80 -0.24
C GLU A 15 -5.41 -6.57 -0.82
N GLY A 16 -5.76 -7.27 -1.90
CA GLY A 16 -6.88 -6.94 -2.78
C GLY A 16 -6.42 -6.14 -4.00
N GLY A 17 -7.25 -6.13 -5.06
CA GLY A 17 -6.84 -5.68 -6.38
C GLY A 17 -5.98 -6.69 -7.12
N TYR A 18 -5.28 -6.22 -8.14
CA TYR A 18 -4.39 -7.00 -8.98
C TYR A 18 -3.05 -6.30 -9.15
N PHE A 19 -1.98 -7.04 -9.39
CA PHE A 19 -0.64 -6.48 -9.57
C PHE A 19 0.21 -7.30 -10.55
N ALA A 20 1.28 -6.69 -11.03
CA ALA A 20 2.38 -7.37 -11.71
C ALA A 20 3.71 -6.65 -11.42
N GLU A 21 4.77 -7.39 -11.13
CA GLU A 21 6.12 -6.81 -10.98
C GLU A 21 6.66 -6.38 -12.36
N LEU A 22 7.11 -5.14 -12.46
CA LEU A 22 7.63 -4.51 -13.67
C LEU A 22 9.15 -4.56 -13.72
N ASP A 23 9.76 -4.27 -12.58
CA ASP A 23 11.21 -4.23 -12.43
C ASP A 23 11.59 -4.62 -11.01
N ARG A 24 12.72 -5.31 -10.92
CA ARG A 24 13.45 -5.55 -9.69
C ARG A 24 14.90 -5.26 -9.98
N ASN A 25 15.40 -4.16 -9.44
CA ASN A 25 16.73 -3.67 -9.76
C ASN A 25 17.78 -4.72 -9.35
N PRO A 26 18.67 -5.16 -10.26
CA PRO A 26 19.67 -6.19 -9.94
C PRO A 26 20.72 -5.73 -8.94
N LEU A 27 20.86 -4.42 -8.69
CA LEU A 27 21.73 -3.89 -7.64
C LEU A 27 21.20 -4.27 -6.26
N LEU A 28 22.04 -4.96 -5.49
CA LEU A 28 21.80 -5.24 -4.07
C LEU A 28 22.45 -4.15 -3.22
N ILE A 29 21.71 -3.66 -2.23
CA ILE A 29 22.18 -2.70 -1.23
C ILE A 29 22.04 -3.29 0.19
N PRO A 30 22.84 -2.84 1.17
CA PRO A 30 22.64 -3.23 2.57
C PRO A 30 21.23 -2.91 3.03
N ASN A 31 20.60 -3.84 3.74
CA ASN A 31 19.27 -3.63 4.31
C ASN A 31 19.34 -2.53 5.40
N PRO A 32 18.66 -1.38 5.23
CA PRO A 32 18.70 -0.30 6.20
C PRO A 32 17.70 -0.49 7.34
N PHE A 33 16.82 -1.49 7.27
CA PHE A 33 15.76 -1.65 8.25
C PHE A 33 16.27 -2.30 9.55
N PRO A 34 15.79 -1.83 10.72
CA PRO A 34 16.22 -2.39 11.99
C PRO A 34 15.82 -3.87 12.08
N THR A 35 16.77 -4.70 12.50
CA THR A 35 16.54 -6.12 12.83
C THR A 35 15.60 -6.29 14.04
N HIS A 36 15.45 -5.23 14.83
CA HIS A 36 14.74 -5.24 16.11
C HIS A 36 13.23 -5.03 15.95
N ALA A 37 12.59 -6.17 15.77
CA ALA A 37 11.32 -6.63 16.32
C ALA A 37 10.72 -7.46 15.21
N LEU A 38 10.76 -8.78 15.37
CA LEU A 38 9.94 -9.71 14.62
C LEU A 38 8.49 -9.29 14.87
N CYS A 39 8.00 -8.31 14.09
CA CYS A 39 6.61 -7.94 14.08
C CYS A 39 5.87 -9.23 13.75
N THR A 40 5.10 -9.73 14.71
CA THR A 40 4.44 -11.04 14.63
C THR A 40 3.42 -11.10 13.50
N THR A 41 3.12 -9.95 12.89
CA THR A 41 2.16 -9.76 11.82
C THR A 41 2.80 -9.65 10.43
N ARG A 42 4.12 -9.86 10.30
CA ARG A 42 4.79 -9.90 8.99
C ARG A 42 4.16 -10.95 8.10
N THR A 43 4.10 -10.63 6.81
CA THR A 43 3.51 -11.50 5.79
C THR A 43 4.37 -12.71 5.51
N ALA A 44 5.70 -12.56 5.62
CA ALA A 44 6.65 -13.67 5.56
C ALA A 44 7.69 -13.56 6.70
N PRO A 45 8.20 -14.70 7.22
CA PRO A 45 9.23 -14.69 8.25
C PRO A 45 10.60 -14.25 7.71
N THR A 46 10.87 -14.49 6.43
CA THR A 46 12.15 -14.22 5.77
C THR A 46 11.93 -13.64 4.37
N PRO A 47 12.88 -12.81 3.88
CA PRO A 47 12.90 -12.36 2.49
C PRO A 47 12.95 -13.53 1.49
N LEU A 48 12.46 -13.33 0.27
CA LEU A 48 12.48 -14.34 -0.80
C LEU A 48 13.91 -14.73 -1.17
N SER A 49 14.85 -13.79 -1.11
CA SER A 49 16.29 -14.04 -1.33
C SER A 49 16.93 -14.95 -0.26
N GLY A 50 16.27 -15.16 0.88
CA GLY A 50 16.79 -15.92 2.01
C GLY A 50 17.78 -15.17 2.90
N SER A 51 18.30 -14.02 2.46
CA SER A 51 19.18 -13.15 3.27
C SER A 51 18.43 -11.88 3.69
N ASN A 52 18.48 -11.56 4.99
CA ASN A 52 17.94 -10.30 5.50
C ASN A 52 18.98 -9.17 5.51
N ASP A 53 20.19 -9.41 5.02
CA ASP A 53 21.30 -8.45 5.05
C ASP A 53 21.24 -7.45 3.90
N VAL A 54 20.49 -7.79 2.84
CA VAL A 54 20.41 -7.02 1.60
C VAL A 54 18.97 -6.84 1.11
N ARG A 55 18.77 -5.85 0.26
CA ARG A 55 17.58 -5.65 -0.56
C ARG A 55 18.00 -5.29 -1.99
N ASN A 56 17.14 -5.57 -2.97
CA ASN A 56 17.26 -4.89 -4.27
C ASN A 56 17.16 -3.37 -4.05
N ALA A 57 17.84 -2.56 -4.86
CA ALA A 57 17.81 -1.11 -4.71
C ALA A 57 16.37 -0.55 -4.85
N SER A 58 15.56 -1.18 -5.71
CA SER A 58 14.14 -0.88 -5.87
C SER A 58 13.37 -2.06 -6.45
N THR A 59 12.06 -2.05 -6.28
CA THR A 59 11.11 -2.87 -7.04
C THR A 59 9.96 -1.98 -7.50
N SER A 60 9.45 -2.23 -8.70
CA SER A 60 8.31 -1.50 -9.24
C SER A 60 7.21 -2.46 -9.68
N ILE A 61 5.96 -2.09 -9.46
CA ILE A 61 4.78 -2.89 -9.86
C ILE A 61 3.79 -2.03 -10.65
N TYR A 62 2.93 -2.68 -11.44
CA TYR A 62 1.57 -2.18 -11.69
C TYR A 62 0.68 -2.61 -10.53
N TYR A 63 -0.23 -1.75 -10.11
CA TYR A 63 -1.31 -2.07 -9.18
C TYR A 63 -2.63 -1.56 -9.74
N LEU A 64 -3.66 -2.40 -9.68
CA LEU A 64 -4.97 -2.17 -10.30
C LEU A 64 -6.10 -2.48 -9.31
N LEU A 65 -6.97 -1.51 -9.08
CA LEU A 65 -8.30 -1.72 -8.51
C LEU A 65 -9.37 -1.68 -9.61
N THR A 66 -10.34 -2.57 -9.52
CA THR A 66 -11.51 -2.66 -10.42
C THR A 66 -12.79 -2.84 -9.60
N PRO A 67 -14.00 -2.75 -10.17
CA PRO A 67 -15.22 -2.94 -9.40
C PRO A 67 -15.33 -4.37 -8.82
N ALA A 68 -14.67 -5.35 -9.45
CA ALA A 68 -14.59 -6.73 -8.96
C ALA A 68 -13.64 -6.91 -7.77
N SER A 69 -12.61 -6.07 -7.64
CA SER A 69 -11.70 -6.03 -6.49
C SER A 69 -11.33 -4.57 -6.17
N PRO A 70 -12.24 -3.82 -5.52
CA PRO A 70 -12.18 -2.37 -5.45
C PRO A 70 -11.40 -1.84 -4.25
N LEU A 71 -10.80 -2.71 -3.44
CA LEU A 71 -10.18 -2.39 -2.16
C LEU A 71 -8.78 -3.00 -2.08
N GLY A 72 -7.79 -2.16 -1.78
CA GLY A 72 -6.52 -2.54 -1.19
C GLY A 72 -6.58 -2.30 0.32
N CYS A 73 -6.58 -3.38 1.09
CA CYS A 73 -6.75 -3.36 2.55
C CYS A 73 -5.60 -2.66 3.27
N LEU A 74 -5.82 -2.21 4.51
CA LEU A 74 -4.81 -1.56 5.35
C LEU A 74 -3.59 -2.46 5.57
N HIS A 75 -2.46 -2.02 5.05
CA HIS A 75 -1.18 -2.70 5.15
C HIS A 75 -0.03 -1.69 5.22
N ARG A 76 1.16 -2.15 5.58
CA ARG A 76 2.33 -1.30 5.80
C ARG A 76 3.58 -1.97 5.25
N ASN A 77 4.51 -1.14 4.80
CA ASN A 77 5.87 -1.52 4.44
C ASN A 77 6.89 -0.79 5.32
N LEU A 78 8.06 -1.40 5.55
CA LEU A 78 9.21 -0.70 6.12
C LEU A 78 9.84 0.27 5.10
N GLY A 79 9.85 -0.12 3.82
CA GLY A 79 10.30 0.74 2.73
C GLY A 79 9.26 1.81 2.38
N ARG A 80 9.73 2.99 1.99
CA ARG A 80 8.86 4.01 1.41
C ARG A 80 8.37 3.56 0.03
N THR A 81 7.18 3.99 -0.34
CA THR A 81 6.60 3.74 -1.66
C THR A 81 6.30 5.04 -2.37
N VAL A 82 6.78 5.17 -3.61
CA VAL A 82 6.38 6.23 -4.54
C VAL A 82 5.27 5.69 -5.43
N HIS A 83 4.16 6.41 -5.51
CA HIS A 83 2.99 6.06 -6.30
C HIS A 83 2.80 7.05 -7.44
N THR A 84 2.54 6.53 -8.64
CA THR A 84 2.26 7.33 -9.84
C THR A 84 0.98 6.84 -10.49
N LEU A 85 0.02 7.73 -10.66
CA LEU A 85 -1.23 7.46 -11.36
C LEU A 85 -0.94 7.22 -12.85
N ILE A 86 -1.49 6.14 -13.38
CA ILE A 86 -1.49 5.85 -14.82
C ILE A 86 -2.88 6.16 -15.40
N GLN A 87 -3.93 5.65 -14.75
CA GLN A 87 -5.31 5.90 -15.18
C GLN A 87 -6.29 5.76 -14.02
N GLY A 88 -7.38 6.52 -14.11
CA GLY A 88 -8.56 6.31 -13.28
C GLY A 88 -8.53 7.12 -12.01
N ARG A 89 -9.30 6.68 -11.01
CA ARG A 89 -9.56 7.48 -9.82
C ARG A 89 -9.82 6.63 -8.59
N GLY A 90 -9.31 7.09 -7.45
CA GLY A 90 -9.51 6.40 -6.19
C GLY A 90 -9.24 7.28 -5.00
N ARG A 91 -9.29 6.68 -3.81
CA ARG A 91 -8.98 7.34 -2.56
C ARG A 91 -7.97 6.54 -1.78
N TYR A 92 -7.00 7.24 -1.21
CA TYR A 92 -6.07 6.68 -0.24
C TYR A 92 -6.48 7.08 1.18
N VAL A 93 -6.22 6.19 2.11
CA VAL A 93 -6.33 6.42 3.56
C VAL A 93 -5.01 5.99 4.19
N ILE A 94 -4.37 6.90 4.91
CA ILE A 94 -3.07 6.70 5.56
C ILE A 94 -3.22 6.89 7.06
N ILE A 95 -2.77 5.90 7.84
CA ILE A 95 -2.64 6.01 9.29
C ILE A 95 -1.15 6.19 9.61
N HIS A 96 -0.81 7.35 10.17
CA HIS A 96 0.56 7.73 10.53
C HIS A 96 0.97 7.08 11.86
N ALA A 97 1.08 5.74 11.86
CA ALA A 97 1.34 4.93 13.04
C ALA A 97 2.74 5.14 13.64
N ASP A 98 3.68 5.62 12.83
CA ASP A 98 5.06 5.96 13.19
C ASP A 98 5.18 7.27 13.98
N GLU A 99 4.19 8.15 13.91
CA GLU A 99 4.23 9.44 14.60
C GLU A 99 4.17 9.26 16.12
N GLN A 100 5.15 9.83 16.82
CA GLN A 100 5.07 10.06 18.25
C GLN A 100 4.15 11.26 18.46
N ARG A 101 2.94 11.02 18.95
CA ARG A 101 1.94 12.07 19.19
C ARG A 101 1.29 11.86 20.54
N GLU A 102 1.10 12.95 21.27
CA GLU A 102 0.24 12.99 22.44
C GLU A 102 -1.22 12.99 22.02
N GLY A 103 -1.98 12.01 22.51
CA GLY A 103 -3.39 11.84 22.21
C GLY A 103 -3.82 10.38 22.17
N PRO A 104 -5.12 10.10 22.24
CA PRO A 104 -5.64 8.74 22.29
C PRO A 104 -5.60 8.02 20.93
N SER A 105 -5.32 8.73 19.82
CA SER A 105 -5.30 8.17 18.47
C SER A 105 -4.22 8.78 17.58
N LYS A 106 -3.83 8.03 16.55
CA LYS A 106 -2.90 8.47 15.51
C LYS A 106 -3.59 9.36 14.49
N ARG A 107 -2.78 10.14 13.77
CA ARG A 107 -3.27 10.96 12.66
C ARG A 107 -3.69 10.07 11.50
N VAL A 108 -4.89 10.32 10.98
CA VAL A 108 -5.41 9.72 9.75
C VAL A 108 -5.46 10.79 8.68
N GLU A 109 -4.96 10.48 7.48
CA GLU A 109 -5.02 11.32 6.30
C GLU A 109 -5.80 10.61 5.19
N SER A 110 -6.65 11.33 4.48
CA SER A 110 -7.32 10.81 3.29
C SER A 110 -7.27 11.83 2.15
N PHE A 111 -6.99 11.35 0.94
CA PHE A 111 -6.94 12.18 -0.25
C PHE A 111 -7.38 11.40 -1.48
N VAL A 112 -7.87 12.12 -2.48
CA VAL A 112 -8.24 11.56 -3.78
C VAL A 112 -7.01 11.50 -4.67
N VAL A 113 -6.87 10.39 -5.39
CA VAL A 113 -5.89 10.22 -6.46
C VAL A 113 -6.60 10.27 -7.80
N GLY A 114 -6.07 11.09 -8.71
CA GLY A 114 -6.71 11.47 -9.96
C GLY A 114 -5.91 12.57 -10.67
N LEU A 115 -6.43 13.06 -11.79
CA LEU A 115 -5.75 14.04 -12.65
C LEU A 115 -6.24 15.48 -12.43
N ASP A 116 -7.31 15.69 -11.65
CA ASP A 116 -7.89 17.02 -11.44
C ASP A 116 -7.16 17.79 -10.33
N ALA A 117 -5.99 18.34 -10.68
CA ALA A 117 -5.13 19.08 -9.76
C ALA A 117 -5.82 20.34 -9.19
N ASP A 118 -6.72 20.97 -9.95
CA ASP A 118 -7.50 22.14 -9.50
C ASP A 118 -8.46 21.79 -8.35
N LYS A 119 -8.88 20.52 -8.26
CA LYS A 119 -9.64 19.97 -7.12
C LYS A 119 -8.77 19.36 -6.03
N GLY A 120 -7.45 19.46 -6.14
CA GLY A 120 -6.49 18.93 -5.17
C GLY A 120 -6.26 17.43 -5.26
N GLU A 121 -6.62 16.78 -6.37
CA GLU A 121 -6.30 15.38 -6.61
C GLU A 121 -4.80 15.17 -6.81
N ARG A 122 -4.27 14.03 -6.36
CA ARG A 122 -2.85 13.71 -6.48
C ARG A 122 -2.62 12.69 -7.59
N SER A 123 -1.80 13.05 -8.58
CA SER A 123 -1.33 12.11 -9.62
C SER A 123 -0.02 11.42 -9.24
N VAL A 124 0.75 12.01 -8.31
CA VAL A 124 1.96 11.42 -7.73
C VAL A 124 1.96 11.68 -6.23
N TRP A 125 2.24 10.66 -5.43
CA TRP A 125 2.37 10.79 -3.98
C TRP A 125 3.37 9.78 -3.42
N VAL A 126 3.75 9.98 -2.16
CA VAL A 126 4.68 9.11 -1.45
C VAL A 126 4.05 8.70 -0.13
N VAL A 127 4.10 7.41 0.17
CA VAL A 127 3.84 6.89 1.52
C VAL A 127 5.18 6.46 2.11
N GLU A 128 5.66 7.19 3.10
CA GLU A 128 6.87 6.81 3.83
C GLU A 128 6.66 5.50 4.61
N GLY A 129 7.75 4.77 4.83
CA GLY A 129 7.73 3.53 5.61
C GLY A 129 7.16 3.70 7.01
N GLY A 130 6.62 2.62 7.58
CA GLY A 130 6.04 2.63 8.93
C GLY A 130 4.57 3.06 9.00
N LYS A 131 3.99 3.57 7.90
CA LYS A 131 2.58 4.00 7.82
C LYS A 131 1.70 2.88 7.27
N TYR A 132 0.48 2.76 7.80
CA TYR A 132 -0.53 1.91 7.17
C TYR A 132 -1.21 2.68 6.05
N LYS A 133 -1.36 2.06 4.88
CA LYS A 133 -2.06 2.59 3.72
C LYS A 133 -3.17 1.63 3.28
N ALA A 134 -4.30 2.19 2.90
CA ALA A 134 -5.35 1.52 2.16
C ALA A 134 -5.76 2.37 0.96
N SER A 135 -6.32 1.72 -0.04
CA SER A 135 -6.86 2.40 -1.22
C SER A 135 -8.16 1.78 -1.67
N PHE A 136 -9.06 2.60 -2.22
CA PHE A 136 -10.29 2.09 -2.80
C PHE A 136 -10.71 2.88 -4.03
N LEU A 137 -11.42 2.18 -4.91
CA LEU A 137 -11.93 2.71 -6.17
C LEU A 137 -12.98 3.80 -5.91
N LEU A 138 -12.91 4.90 -6.67
CA LEU A 138 -13.96 5.91 -6.71
C LEU A 138 -14.64 5.91 -8.09
N PRO A 139 -15.96 6.13 -8.16
CA PRO A 139 -16.63 6.39 -9.42
C PRO A 139 -16.06 7.65 -10.11
N TRP A 140 -15.97 7.62 -11.43
CA TRP A 140 -15.65 8.77 -12.28
C TRP A 140 -16.15 8.54 -13.71
N ASP A 141 -16.18 9.59 -14.53
CA ASP A 141 -16.78 9.56 -15.88
C ASP A 141 -16.04 8.68 -16.92
N GLY A 142 -14.90 8.08 -16.55
CA GLY A 142 -14.14 7.16 -17.40
C GLY A 142 -14.30 5.70 -16.99
N GLU A 143 -13.35 4.85 -17.40
CA GLU A 143 -13.34 3.44 -16.98
C GLU A 143 -13.19 3.35 -15.46
N GLU A 144 -14.12 2.66 -14.79
CA GLU A 144 -14.15 2.45 -13.34
C GLU A 144 -12.97 1.57 -12.88
N ARG A 145 -11.76 2.12 -12.92
CA ARG A 145 -10.54 1.49 -12.45
C ARG A 145 -9.63 2.50 -11.78
N LEU A 146 -8.66 2.00 -11.02
CA LEU A 146 -7.51 2.77 -10.56
C LEU A 146 -6.26 1.97 -10.92
N LEU A 147 -5.54 2.41 -11.96
CA LEU A 147 -4.27 1.83 -12.38
C LEU A 147 -3.15 2.78 -11.99
N ILE A 148 -2.17 2.27 -11.25
CA ILE A 148 -1.01 3.01 -10.80
C ILE A 148 0.27 2.19 -10.99
N SER A 149 1.41 2.86 -10.97
CA SER A 149 2.69 2.22 -10.67
C SER A 149 3.11 2.54 -9.24
N GLU A 150 3.60 1.52 -8.53
CA GLU A 150 4.26 1.71 -7.24
C GLU A 150 5.75 1.38 -7.38
N THR A 151 6.62 2.16 -6.74
CA THR A 151 8.05 1.86 -6.60
C THR A 151 8.45 1.89 -5.13
N VAL A 152 8.96 0.77 -4.63
CA VAL A 152 9.40 0.63 -3.23
C VAL A 152 10.92 0.74 -3.16
N VAL A 153 11.41 1.54 -2.21
CA VAL A 153 12.85 1.75 -1.98
C VAL A 153 13.18 1.65 -0.49
N PRO A 154 14.12 0.78 -0.08
CA PRO A 154 14.66 -0.37 -0.82
C PRO A 154 13.58 -1.31 -1.37
N GLY A 155 13.93 -2.18 -2.31
CA GLY A 155 13.01 -3.09 -2.99
C GLY A 155 12.18 -3.97 -2.05
N PHE A 156 10.95 -4.25 -2.46
CA PHE A 156 9.93 -4.96 -1.68
C PHE A 156 10.33 -6.40 -1.36
N GLU A 157 10.06 -6.78 -0.12
CA GLU A 157 10.10 -8.13 0.42
C GLU A 157 8.91 -8.33 1.36
N TYR A 158 8.27 -9.51 1.32
CA TYR A 158 7.14 -9.81 2.21
C TYR A 158 7.53 -9.83 3.71
N ALA A 159 8.82 -9.93 4.03
CA ALA A 159 9.33 -9.80 5.39
C ALA A 159 9.27 -8.37 5.93
N ASP A 160 9.12 -7.37 5.06
CA ASP A 160 8.99 -5.95 5.40
C ASP A 160 7.53 -5.47 5.37
N HIS A 161 6.61 -6.38 5.04
CA HIS A 161 5.20 -6.11 4.81
C HIS A 161 4.31 -6.74 5.89
N ASP A 162 3.35 -5.98 6.43
CA ASP A 162 2.33 -6.50 7.34
C ASP A 162 0.94 -5.91 7.07
N PHE A 163 -0.10 -6.65 7.46
CA PHE A 163 -1.47 -6.15 7.48
C PHE A 163 -1.81 -5.57 8.85
N LEU A 164 -2.62 -4.52 8.86
CA LEU A 164 -3.17 -4.02 10.11
C LEU A 164 -4.21 -5.01 10.64
N THR A 165 -4.00 -5.52 11.85
CA THR A 165 -4.99 -6.36 12.54
C THR A 165 -6.11 -5.51 13.13
N MET A 166 -7.27 -6.11 13.42
CA MET A 166 -8.36 -5.42 14.10
C MET A 166 -7.94 -4.85 15.46
N GLU A 167 -7.16 -5.63 16.22
CA GLU A 167 -6.61 -5.22 17.52
C GLU A 167 -5.68 -4.01 17.35
N GLY A 168 -4.72 -4.07 16.44
CA GLY A 168 -3.82 -2.94 16.18
C GLY A 168 -4.58 -1.71 15.66
N PHE A 169 -5.60 -1.91 14.81
CA PHE A 169 -6.44 -0.81 14.34
C PHE A 169 -7.17 -0.13 15.50
N ALA A 170 -7.74 -0.93 16.40
CA ALA A 170 -8.44 -0.46 17.58
C ALA A 170 -7.56 0.40 18.51
N GLU A 171 -6.25 0.13 18.57
CA GLU A 171 -5.27 0.92 19.33
C GLU A 171 -4.83 2.21 18.62
N LEU A 172 -4.91 2.25 17.29
CA LEU A 172 -4.39 3.37 16.49
C LEU A 172 -5.43 4.47 16.23
N VAL A 173 -6.72 4.17 16.27
CA VAL A 173 -7.79 5.12 15.88
C VAL A 173 -8.81 5.36 16.99
N SER A 174 -9.52 6.49 16.92
CA SER A 174 -10.65 6.76 17.82
C SER A 174 -11.84 5.84 17.53
N GLU A 175 -12.82 5.78 18.43
CA GLU A 175 -14.05 5.00 18.24
C GLU A 175 -14.85 5.47 17.01
N GLU A 176 -14.92 6.80 16.79
CA GLU A 176 -15.54 7.39 15.60
C GLU A 176 -14.83 6.93 14.31
N GLN A 177 -13.50 7.06 14.26
CA GLN A 177 -12.68 6.63 13.11
C GLN A 177 -12.79 5.12 12.88
N ARG A 178 -12.98 4.33 13.94
CA ARG A 178 -13.20 2.89 13.83
C ARG A 178 -14.47 2.61 13.05
N GLY A 179 -15.59 3.24 13.42
CA GLY A 179 -16.86 3.09 12.72
C GLY A 179 -16.80 3.46 11.23
N GLU A 180 -15.94 4.40 10.86
CA GLU A 180 -15.79 4.87 9.47
C GLU A 180 -14.83 4.02 8.62
N LEU A 181 -13.80 3.43 9.23
CA LEU A 181 -12.64 2.87 8.51
C LEU A 181 -12.42 1.38 8.74
N GLU A 182 -13.18 0.73 9.63
CA GLU A 182 -13.03 -0.71 9.94
C GLU A 182 -13.14 -1.60 8.70
N TRP A 183 -13.97 -1.22 7.72
CA TRP A 183 -14.16 -1.97 6.48
C TRP A 183 -12.90 -2.04 5.59
N LEU A 184 -11.88 -1.23 5.87
CA LEU A 184 -10.57 -1.26 5.20
C LEU A 184 -9.63 -2.34 5.77
N ILE A 185 -9.99 -2.97 6.90
CA ILE A 185 -9.22 -4.06 7.50
C ILE A 185 -9.46 -5.34 6.71
N ARG A 186 -8.38 -6.09 6.45
CA ARG A 186 -8.46 -7.39 5.78
C ARG A 186 -9.25 -8.37 6.64
N LYS A 187 -10.31 -8.96 6.07
CA LYS A 187 -11.06 -10.05 6.71
C LYS A 187 -10.25 -11.35 6.65
N ALA A 188 -10.27 -12.11 7.74
CA ALA A 188 -9.63 -13.42 7.85
C ALA A 188 -10.32 -14.46 6.97
#